data_AF-A0A958K195-F1
#
_entry.id   AF-A0A958K195-F1
#
_cell.length_a   1.000
_cell.length_b   1.000
_cell.length_c   1.000
_cell.angle_alpha   90.00
_cell.angle_beta   90.00
_cell.angle_gamma   90.00
#
_symmetry.space_group_name_H-M   'P 1'
#
loop_
_entity.id
_entity.type
_entity.pdbx_description
1 polymer ?
#
loop_
_entity_poly.entity_id
_entity_poly.type
_entity_poly.pdbx_seq_one_letter_code
_entity_poly.pdbx_strand_id
1 'polypeptide(L)'
;MRSDKIKTFMQLAGQAISNEFVEGDDKTRMLGAQLLLSEVLEYCVQGLGVEPEVNGVRITKPNDLQYRISDSVPVSKKEMLDGLADVAYTMYWNAEAFGIPLEEGFELVCDNNLEKFVELDAAKFHPGALERDQWGCCNEVTWPAEVVNVTVVEVASKLYAVGTDASGKVRKPSTYQSVDLSRLLGV
;
A
#
# COMPACT_ATOMS: atom_id res chain seq x y z
N MET A 1 16.98 6.99 -3.04
CA MET A 1 16.68 6.74 -1.60
C MET A 1 15.35 6.02 -1.49
N ARG A 2 15.10 5.26 -0.41
CA ARG A 2 13.87 4.46 -0.24
C ARG A 2 12.58 5.27 -0.41
N SER A 3 12.60 6.53 0.01
CA SER A 3 11.49 7.47 -0.13
C SER A 3 11.12 7.78 -1.60
N ASP A 4 12.05 7.67 -2.54
CA ASP A 4 11.79 7.96 -3.95
C ASP A 4 10.87 6.91 -4.57
N LYS A 5 11.07 5.62 -4.25
CA LYS A 5 10.20 4.52 -4.72
C LYS A 5 8.78 4.66 -4.16
N ILE A 6 8.64 5.03 -2.89
CA ILE A 6 7.34 5.27 -2.26
C ILE A 6 6.64 6.46 -2.92
N LYS A 7 7.37 7.56 -3.18
CA LYS A 7 6.84 8.72 -3.89
C LYS A 7 6.38 8.34 -5.30
N THR A 8 7.19 7.58 -6.05
CA THR A 8 6.80 7.06 -7.36
C THR A 8 5.54 6.21 -7.27
N PHE A 9 5.45 5.29 -6.30
CA PHE A 9 4.24 4.50 -6.06
C PHE A 9 3.03 5.40 -5.79
N MET A 10 3.16 6.40 -4.91
CA MET A 10 2.09 7.33 -4.59
C MET A 10 1.62 8.10 -5.83
N GLN A 11 2.55 8.61 -6.63
CA GLN A 11 2.24 9.29 -7.89
C GLN A 11 1.50 8.38 -8.86
N LEU A 12 1.97 7.14 -9.04
CA LEU A 12 1.33 6.13 -9.89
C LEU A 12 -0.06 5.73 -9.37
N ALA A 13 -0.26 5.75 -8.06
CA ALA A 13 -1.56 5.52 -7.43
C ALA A 13 -2.49 6.76 -7.48
N GLY A 14 -2.07 7.86 -8.10
CA GLY A 14 -2.82 9.12 -8.16
C GLY A 14 -2.89 9.86 -6.81
N GLN A 15 -2.00 9.54 -5.87
CA GLN A 15 -1.95 10.14 -4.55
C GLN A 15 -1.06 11.39 -4.54
N ALA A 16 -1.49 12.41 -3.80
CA ALA A 16 -0.72 13.65 -3.65
C ALA A 16 0.50 13.41 -2.73
N ILE A 17 1.65 13.96 -3.14
CA ILE A 17 2.83 14.07 -2.29
C ILE A 17 2.91 15.51 -1.79
N SER A 18 3.06 15.68 -0.48
CA SER A 18 3.32 16.99 0.11
C SER A 18 4.79 17.12 0.50
N ASN A 19 5.37 18.28 0.26
CA ASN A 19 6.69 18.65 0.78
C ASN A 19 6.60 19.33 2.17
N GLU A 20 5.37 19.56 2.65
CA GLU A 20 5.07 20.16 3.95
C GLU A 20 4.09 19.27 4.72
N PHE A 21 4.04 19.42 6.05
CA PHE A 21 3.06 18.68 6.84
C PHE A 21 1.64 19.17 6.52
N VAL A 22 0.84 18.30 5.92
CA VAL A 22 -0.59 18.47 5.68
C VAL A 22 -1.37 17.44 6.49
N GLU A 23 -2.49 17.86 7.08
CA GLU A 23 -3.34 16.96 7.90
C GLU A 23 -4.04 15.90 7.05
N GLY A 24 -4.25 16.18 5.76
CA GLY A 24 -5.04 15.36 4.85
C GLY A 24 -6.53 15.52 5.10
N ASP A 25 -7.33 15.18 4.09
CA ASP A 25 -8.77 15.06 4.26
C ASP A 25 -9.15 13.74 4.97
N ASP A 26 -10.43 13.58 5.29
CA ASP A 26 -10.94 12.39 5.98
C ASP A 26 -10.60 11.09 5.25
N LYS A 27 -10.73 11.08 3.92
CA LYS A 27 -10.44 9.92 3.10
C LYS A 27 -8.97 9.53 3.16
N THR A 28 -8.07 10.50 3.05
CA THR A 28 -6.62 10.30 3.12
C THR A 28 -6.21 9.77 4.49
N ARG A 29 -6.77 10.34 5.57
CA ARG A 29 -6.49 9.90 6.94
C ARG A 29 -6.97 8.47 7.19
N MET A 30 -8.18 8.14 6.73
CA MET A 30 -8.72 6.78 6.83
C MET A 30 -7.90 5.76 6.04
N LEU A 31 -7.51 6.10 4.81
CA LEU A 31 -6.67 5.24 3.99
C LEU A 31 -5.30 5.03 4.66
N GLY A 32 -4.67 6.08 5.18
CA GLY A 32 -3.41 5.99 5.91
C GLY A 32 -3.49 5.06 7.13
N ALA A 33 -4.54 5.20 7.94
CA ALA A 33 -4.78 4.32 9.09
C ALA A 33 -5.04 2.87 8.66
N GLN A 34 -5.80 2.66 7.58
CA GLN A 34 -6.09 1.34 7.04
C GLN A 34 -4.81 0.65 6.55
N LEU A 35 -3.99 1.34 5.78
CA LEU A 35 -2.74 0.79 5.27
C LEU A 35 -1.79 0.44 6.42
N LEU A 36 -1.58 1.36 7.37
CA LEU A 36 -0.66 1.15 8.48
C LEU A 36 -1.09 -0.02 9.38
N LEU A 37 -2.32 -0.01 9.87
CA LEU A 37 -2.78 -1.00 10.85
C LEU A 37 -2.95 -2.39 10.21
N SER A 38 -3.31 -2.47 8.92
CA SER A 38 -3.41 -3.77 8.22
C SER A 38 -2.06 -4.49 8.21
N GLU A 39 -0.97 -3.79 7.89
CA GLU A 39 0.37 -4.38 7.85
C GLU A 39 0.86 -4.78 9.25
N VAL A 40 0.60 -3.94 10.26
CA VAL A 40 0.97 -4.26 11.66
C VAL A 40 0.25 -5.52 12.13
N LEU A 41 -1.06 -5.63 11.89
CA LEU A 41 -1.84 -6.79 12.30
C LEU A 41 -1.52 -8.04 11.47
N GLU A 42 -1.20 -7.89 10.18
CA GLU A 42 -0.71 -8.98 9.35
C GLU A 42 0.61 -9.55 9.90
N TYR A 43 1.55 -8.68 10.27
CA TYR A 43 2.77 -9.09 10.96
C TYR A 43 2.48 -9.80 12.28
N CYS A 44 1.58 -9.28 13.13
CA CYS A 44 1.22 -9.95 14.38
C CYS A 44 0.64 -11.35 14.15
N VAL A 45 -0.39 -11.46 13.29
CA VAL A 45 -1.13 -12.71 13.10
C VAL A 45 -0.33 -13.73 12.30
N GLN A 46 0.27 -13.32 11.19
CA GLN A 46 0.93 -14.25 10.25
C GLN A 46 2.44 -14.35 10.50
N GLY A 47 3.09 -13.26 10.93
CA GLY A 47 4.53 -13.24 11.20
C GLY A 47 4.87 -13.77 12.59
N LEU A 48 4.24 -13.22 13.63
CA LEU A 48 4.48 -13.62 15.02
C LEU A 48 3.61 -14.81 15.47
N GLY A 49 2.55 -15.13 14.74
CA GLY A 49 1.57 -16.15 15.15
C GLY A 49 0.73 -15.71 16.36
N VAL A 50 0.56 -14.40 16.57
CA VAL A 50 -0.16 -13.81 17.71
C VAL A 50 -1.44 -13.13 17.22
N GLU A 51 -2.59 -13.56 17.73
CA GLU A 51 -3.89 -12.96 17.46
C GLU A 51 -4.25 -11.92 18.54
N PRO A 52 -4.33 -10.62 18.21
CA PRO A 52 -4.80 -9.61 19.17
C PRO A 52 -6.26 -9.87 19.56
N GLU A 53 -6.61 -9.64 20.83
CA GLU A 53 -7.97 -9.81 21.34
C GLU A 53 -8.47 -8.51 21.96
N VAL A 54 -9.66 -8.06 21.57
CA VAL A 54 -10.34 -6.89 22.14
C VAL A 54 -11.70 -7.34 22.64
N ASN A 55 -11.94 -7.19 23.96
CA ASN A 55 -13.20 -7.57 24.60
C ASN A 55 -13.66 -9.01 24.28
N GLY A 56 -12.74 -9.98 24.25
CA GLY A 56 -13.06 -11.38 23.93
C GLY A 56 -13.16 -11.71 22.44
N VAL A 57 -12.99 -10.72 21.55
CA VAL A 57 -13.04 -10.91 20.09
C VAL A 57 -11.64 -10.89 19.53
N ARG A 58 -11.23 -12.01 18.94
CA ARG A 58 -9.94 -12.14 18.27
C ARG A 58 -9.95 -11.45 16.90
N ILE A 59 -8.92 -10.66 16.64
CA ILE A 59 -8.70 -10.00 15.37
C ILE A 59 -7.85 -10.94 14.51
N THR A 60 -8.53 -11.75 13.69
CA THR A 60 -7.89 -12.76 12.82
C THR A 60 -7.85 -12.34 11.35
N LYS A 61 -8.64 -11.34 10.98
CA LYS A 61 -8.73 -10.79 9.61
C LYS A 61 -8.48 -9.28 9.65
N PRO A 62 -7.22 -8.85 9.54
CA PRO A 62 -6.85 -7.43 9.60
C PRO A 62 -7.63 -6.55 8.61
N ASN A 63 -7.84 -7.06 7.39
CA ASN A 63 -8.52 -6.33 6.32
C ASN A 63 -10.03 -6.13 6.53
N ASP A 64 -10.65 -6.81 7.51
CA ASP A 64 -12.08 -6.68 7.80
C ASP A 64 -12.37 -5.48 8.74
N LEU A 65 -11.34 -4.86 9.31
CA LEU A 65 -11.48 -3.73 10.21
C LEU A 65 -12.11 -2.51 9.52
N GLN A 66 -13.03 -1.87 10.23
CA GLN A 66 -13.75 -0.70 9.75
C GLN A 66 -13.16 0.56 10.40
N TYR A 67 -12.77 1.51 9.57
CA TYR A 67 -12.20 2.79 9.99
C TYR A 67 -13.27 3.86 9.93
N ARG A 68 -13.28 4.77 10.92
CA ARG A 68 -14.23 5.88 10.98
C ARG A 68 -13.51 7.13 11.48
N ILE A 69 -13.88 8.28 10.94
CA ILE A 69 -13.48 9.55 11.53
C ILE A 69 -14.20 9.72 12.86
N SER A 70 -13.45 10.14 13.87
CA SER A 70 -14.03 10.49 15.17
C SER A 70 -14.45 11.94 15.17
N ASP A 71 -15.72 12.20 15.48
CA ASP A 71 -16.23 13.57 15.68
C ASP A 71 -15.73 14.19 17.00
N SER A 72 -15.17 13.36 17.88
CA SER A 72 -14.79 13.75 19.25
C SER A 72 -13.29 13.94 19.45
N VAL A 73 -12.46 13.52 18.48
CA VAL A 73 -11.00 13.58 18.58
C VAL A 73 -10.44 14.44 17.44
N PRO A 74 -9.91 15.65 17.72
CA PRO A 74 -9.34 16.50 16.69
C PRO A 74 -8.02 15.92 16.15
N VAL A 75 -7.66 16.33 14.93
CA VAL A 75 -6.34 16.00 14.37
C VAL A 75 -5.24 16.67 15.19
N SER A 76 -4.19 15.91 15.50
CA SER A 76 -2.99 16.44 16.13
C SER A 76 -1.76 16.08 15.30
N LYS A 77 -1.14 17.10 14.69
CA LYS A 77 0.09 16.93 13.89
C LYS A 77 1.23 16.31 14.69
N LYS A 78 1.33 16.70 15.97
CA LYS A 78 2.31 16.16 16.91
C LYS A 78 2.10 14.67 17.10
N GLU A 79 0.87 14.25 17.43
CA GLU A 79 0.57 12.83 17.70
C GLU A 79 0.64 11.97 16.42
N MET A 80 0.38 12.55 15.24
CA MET A 80 0.63 11.88 13.97
C MET A 80 2.13 11.58 13.75
N LEU A 81 3.00 12.56 14.00
CA LEU A 81 4.45 12.39 13.86
C LEU A 81 4.98 11.41 14.91
N ASP A 82 4.58 11.60 16.17
CA ASP A 82 4.98 10.77 17.31
C ASP A 82 4.58 9.31 17.09
N GLY A 83 3.31 9.05 16.74
CA GLY A 83 2.82 7.71 16.48
C GLY A 83 3.51 7.01 15.30
N LEU A 84 3.81 7.73 14.20
CA LEU A 84 4.58 7.16 13.09
C LEU A 84 6.03 6.84 13.49
N ALA A 85 6.65 7.70 14.31
CA ALA A 85 7.99 7.48 14.82
C ALA A 85 8.04 6.26 15.76
N ASP A 86 7.06 6.10 16.65
CA ASP A 86 6.95 4.95 17.56
C ASP A 86 6.70 3.64 16.82
N VAL A 87 5.84 3.64 15.79
CA VAL A 87 5.65 2.47 14.94
C VAL A 87 6.95 2.12 14.22
N ALA A 88 7.66 3.09 13.63
CA ALA A 88 8.94 2.84 13.02
C ALA A 88 9.96 2.27 14.03
N TYR A 89 10.05 2.86 15.23
CA TYR A 89 10.94 2.40 16.29
C TYR A 89 10.67 0.93 16.66
N THR A 90 9.39 0.57 16.87
CA THR A 90 9.01 -0.81 17.20
C THR A 90 9.27 -1.78 16.04
N MET A 91 9.13 -1.36 14.79
CA MET A 91 9.52 -2.18 13.63
C MET A 91 11.02 -2.49 13.63
N TYR A 92 11.88 -1.48 13.83
CA TYR A 92 13.33 -1.71 13.93
C TYR A 92 13.69 -2.54 15.16
N TRP A 93 13.03 -2.32 16.30
CA TRP A 93 13.22 -3.15 17.49
C TRP A 93 12.90 -4.63 17.20
N ASN A 94 11.80 -4.93 16.49
CA ASN A 94 11.45 -6.30 16.11
C ASN A 94 12.50 -6.90 15.17
N ALA A 95 12.99 -6.11 14.21
CA ALA A 95 14.03 -6.55 13.29
C ALA A 95 15.31 -6.97 14.04
N GLU A 96 15.76 -6.15 14.97
CA GLU A 96 16.93 -6.44 15.81
C GLU A 96 16.68 -7.62 16.76
N ALA A 97 15.50 -7.66 17.41
CA ALA A 97 15.16 -8.70 18.38
C ALA A 97 15.07 -10.10 17.76
N PHE A 98 14.66 -10.18 16.49
CA PHE A 98 14.47 -11.45 15.76
C PHE A 98 15.49 -11.70 14.65
N GLY A 99 16.48 -10.81 14.47
CA GLY A 99 17.48 -10.92 13.41
C GLY A 99 16.89 -10.87 11.99
N ILE A 100 15.83 -10.10 11.79
CA ILE A 100 15.16 -9.96 10.48
C ILE A 100 15.90 -8.89 9.66
N PRO A 101 16.30 -9.19 8.41
CA PRO A 101 16.91 -8.20 7.50
C PRO A 101 15.83 -7.25 6.94
N LEU A 102 15.30 -6.39 7.82
CA LEU A 102 14.16 -5.53 7.53
C LEU A 102 14.45 -4.57 6.38
N GLU A 103 15.66 -4.01 6.34
CA GLU A 103 16.05 -3.02 5.36
C GLU A 103 16.09 -3.58 3.93
N GLU A 104 16.71 -4.74 3.75
CA GLU A 104 16.79 -5.46 2.48
C GLU A 104 15.41 -5.96 2.06
N GLY A 105 14.64 -6.52 3.00
CA GLY A 105 13.27 -6.95 2.75
C GLY A 105 12.38 -5.79 2.30
N PHE A 106 12.52 -4.63 2.94
CA PHE A 106 11.76 -3.44 2.60
C PHE A 106 12.08 -2.93 1.18
N GLU A 107 13.35 -2.94 0.77
CA GLU A 107 13.72 -2.56 -0.61
C GLU A 107 13.08 -3.49 -1.66
N LEU A 108 13.12 -4.80 -1.42
CA LEU A 108 12.49 -5.77 -2.32
C LEU A 108 10.97 -5.60 -2.39
N VAL A 109 10.33 -5.30 -1.24
CA VAL A 109 8.89 -4.99 -1.19
C VAL A 109 8.56 -3.70 -1.93
N CYS A 110 9.40 -2.66 -1.81
CA CYS A 110 9.23 -1.42 -2.56
C CYS A 110 9.28 -1.67 -4.08
N ASP A 111 10.29 -2.41 -4.55
CA ASP A 111 10.41 -2.77 -5.96
C ASP A 111 9.20 -3.58 -6.43
N ASN A 112 8.82 -4.60 -5.66
CA ASN A 112 7.70 -5.44 -6.02
C ASN A 112 6.35 -4.70 -5.99
N ASN A 113 6.19 -3.69 -5.14
CA ASN A 113 4.97 -2.87 -5.15
C ASN A 113 4.81 -2.06 -6.44
N LEU A 114 5.90 -1.69 -7.11
CA LEU A 114 5.86 -1.00 -8.39
C LEU A 114 5.40 -1.92 -9.53
N GLU A 115 5.57 -3.24 -9.41
CA GLU A 115 5.06 -4.24 -10.37
C GLU A 115 3.52 -4.32 -10.42
N LYS A 116 2.81 -3.62 -9.51
CA LYS A 116 1.34 -3.49 -9.58
C LYS A 116 0.89 -2.57 -10.73
N PHE A 117 1.79 -1.76 -11.28
CA PHE A 117 1.49 -0.81 -12.33
C PHE A 117 1.93 -1.38 -13.68
N VAL A 118 0.98 -1.55 -14.60
CA VAL A 118 1.25 -2.15 -15.91
C VAL A 118 1.73 -1.06 -16.86
N GLU A 119 2.99 -1.10 -17.28
CA GLU A 119 3.52 -0.16 -18.29
C GLU A 119 2.77 -0.33 -19.63
N LEU A 120 2.35 0.79 -20.21
CA LEU A 120 1.54 0.84 -21.43
C LEU A 120 2.32 1.46 -22.59
N ASP A 121 1.92 1.06 -23.80
CA ASP A 121 2.36 1.69 -25.04
C ASP A 121 1.70 3.08 -25.19
N ALA A 122 2.51 4.14 -25.12
CA ALA A 122 2.05 5.52 -25.26
C ALA A 122 1.42 5.85 -26.62
N ALA A 123 1.63 5.01 -27.64
CA ALA A 123 0.95 5.17 -28.94
C ALA A 123 -0.52 4.72 -28.91
N LYS A 124 -0.93 3.93 -27.90
CA LYS A 124 -2.26 3.31 -27.82
C LYS A 124 -3.13 3.84 -26.69
N PHE A 125 -2.52 4.43 -25.69
CA PHE A 125 -3.20 4.87 -24.46
C PHE A 125 -2.95 6.35 -24.20
N HIS A 126 -3.89 6.96 -23.48
CA HIS A 126 -3.81 8.33 -22.98
C HIS A 126 -4.22 8.36 -21.51
N PRO A 127 -3.73 9.33 -20.72
CA PRO A 127 -4.12 9.48 -19.32
C PRO A 127 -5.63 9.61 -19.16
N GLY A 128 -6.20 8.90 -18.18
CA GLY A 128 -7.65 8.87 -17.94
C GLY A 128 -8.17 7.50 -17.55
N ALA A 129 -9.46 7.43 -17.21
CA ALA A 129 -10.12 6.16 -16.90
C ALA A 129 -10.24 5.30 -18.17
N LEU A 130 -10.03 3.99 -18.02
CA LEU A 130 -10.28 3.00 -19.07
C LEU A 130 -11.70 2.46 -18.97
N GLU A 131 -12.37 2.33 -20.11
CA GLU A 131 -13.62 1.58 -20.22
C GLU A 131 -13.39 0.10 -19.91
N ARG A 132 -14.42 -0.59 -19.41
CA ARG A 132 -14.29 -1.96 -18.87
C ARG A 132 -13.70 -2.96 -19.87
N ASP A 133 -14.00 -2.80 -21.15
CA ASP A 133 -13.50 -3.62 -22.26
C ASP A 133 -12.01 -3.35 -22.59
N GLN A 134 -11.46 -2.22 -22.13
CA GLN A 134 -10.06 -1.83 -22.32
C GLN A 134 -9.16 -2.25 -21.15
N TRP A 135 -9.71 -2.79 -20.06
CA TRP A 135 -8.96 -3.17 -18.86
C TRP A 135 -7.88 -4.23 -19.12
N GLY A 136 -8.01 -4.98 -20.20
CA GLY A 136 -7.00 -5.92 -20.69
C GLY A 136 -5.67 -5.29 -21.10
N CYS A 137 -5.61 -3.95 -21.24
CA CYS A 137 -4.41 -3.19 -21.57
C CYS A 137 -3.66 -3.70 -22.81
N CYS A 138 -4.38 -4.28 -23.78
CA CYS A 138 -3.85 -4.96 -24.97
C CYS A 138 -2.87 -6.13 -24.71
N ASN A 139 -2.70 -6.57 -23.45
CA ASN A 139 -1.71 -7.55 -23.01
C ASN A 139 -2.33 -8.70 -22.19
N GLU A 140 -3.63 -8.95 -22.37
CA GLU A 140 -4.40 -9.97 -21.62
C GLU A 140 -4.28 -9.83 -20.09
N VAL A 141 -4.07 -8.60 -19.61
CA VAL A 141 -4.03 -8.33 -18.16
C VAL A 141 -5.43 -8.52 -17.58
N THR A 142 -5.53 -9.29 -16.51
CA THR A 142 -6.77 -9.42 -15.75
C THR A 142 -6.61 -8.81 -14.38
N TRP A 143 -7.69 -8.22 -13.89
CA TRP A 143 -7.76 -7.58 -12.58
C TRP A 143 -8.64 -8.42 -11.65
N PRO A 144 -8.34 -8.44 -10.35
CA PRO A 144 -9.14 -9.19 -9.39
C PRO A 144 -10.53 -8.54 -9.24
N ALA A 145 -11.51 -9.32 -8.79
CA ALA A 145 -12.92 -8.96 -8.83
C ALA A 145 -13.27 -7.68 -8.04
N GLU A 146 -12.49 -7.36 -7.01
CA GLU A 146 -12.65 -6.15 -6.22
C GLU A 146 -12.23 -4.85 -6.94
N VAL A 147 -11.57 -4.93 -8.10
CA VAL A 147 -11.20 -3.74 -8.87
C VAL A 147 -12.45 -3.13 -9.51
N VAL A 148 -12.72 -1.88 -9.13
CA VAL A 148 -13.87 -1.11 -9.61
C VAL A 148 -13.47 -0.07 -10.64
N ASN A 149 -12.19 0.31 -10.69
CA ASN A 149 -11.67 1.29 -11.63
C ASN A 149 -10.27 0.92 -12.12
N VAL A 150 -10.00 1.13 -13.42
CA VAL A 150 -8.65 1.09 -13.99
C VAL A 150 -8.37 2.43 -14.66
N THR A 151 -7.28 3.09 -14.28
CA THR A 151 -6.88 4.40 -14.80
C THR A 151 -5.51 4.30 -15.44
N VAL A 152 -5.31 5.04 -16.53
CA VAL A 152 -4.00 5.33 -17.11
C VAL A 152 -3.43 6.58 -16.45
N VAL A 153 -2.25 6.45 -15.87
CA VAL A 153 -1.49 7.54 -15.24
C VAL A 153 -0.18 7.76 -15.99
N GLU A 154 0.28 9.00 -16.04
CA GLU A 154 1.58 9.35 -16.61
C GLU A 154 2.55 9.74 -15.50
N VAL A 155 3.70 9.06 -15.43
CA VAL A 155 4.78 9.40 -14.50
C VAL A 155 6.10 9.30 -15.25
N ALA A 156 6.93 10.35 -15.16
CA ALA A 156 8.22 10.44 -15.86
C ALA A 156 8.14 10.11 -17.36
N SER A 157 7.10 10.63 -18.05
CA SER A 157 6.84 10.42 -19.48
C SER A 157 6.56 8.97 -19.91
N LYS A 158 6.21 8.10 -18.95
CA LYS A 158 5.71 6.75 -19.20
C LYS A 158 4.26 6.62 -18.75
N LEU A 159 3.48 5.81 -19.46
CA LEU A 159 2.10 5.51 -19.11
C LEU A 159 2.00 4.18 -18.37
N TYR A 160 1.13 4.14 -17.36
CA TYR A 160 0.86 2.95 -16.58
C TYR A 160 -0.64 2.77 -16.35
N ALA A 161 -1.13 1.54 -16.42
CA ALA A 161 -2.46 1.20 -15.91
C ALA A 161 -2.39 0.83 -14.43
N VAL A 162 -3.32 1.36 -13.65
CA VAL A 162 -3.51 1.06 -12.23
C VAL A 162 -4.95 0.65 -11.95
N GLY A 163 -5.14 -0.50 -11.31
CA GLY A 163 -6.44 -0.96 -10.82
C GLY A 163 -6.64 -0.64 -9.35
N THR A 164 -7.75 0.00 -9.00
CA THR A 164 -8.12 0.33 -7.62
C THR A 164 -9.48 -0.25 -7.22
N ASP A 165 -9.63 -0.55 -5.93
CA ASP A 165 -10.92 -0.89 -5.34
C ASP A 165 -11.72 0.37 -4.94
N ALA A 166 -12.90 0.16 -4.34
CA ALA A 166 -13.78 1.24 -3.92
C ALA A 166 -13.21 2.16 -2.82
N SER A 167 -12.18 1.72 -2.06
CA SER A 167 -11.51 2.58 -1.08
C SER A 167 -10.32 3.33 -1.66
N GLY A 168 -9.96 3.07 -2.92
CA GLY A 168 -8.78 3.63 -3.58
C GLY A 168 -7.50 2.83 -3.33
N LYS A 169 -7.57 1.65 -2.71
CA LYS A 169 -6.40 0.78 -2.53
C LYS A 169 -6.02 0.16 -3.87
N VAL A 170 -4.74 0.24 -4.23
CA VAL A 170 -4.17 -0.38 -5.44
C VAL A 170 -4.19 -1.90 -5.32
N ARG A 171 -4.69 -2.58 -6.35
CA ARG A 171 -4.83 -4.04 -6.40
C ARG A 171 -3.85 -4.65 -7.40
N LYS A 172 -3.52 -5.93 -7.19
CA LYS A 172 -2.49 -6.67 -7.93
C LYS A 172 -3.07 -7.16 -9.27
N PRO A 173 -2.54 -6.75 -10.45
CA PRO A 173 -2.92 -7.33 -11.73
C PRO A 173 -2.42 -8.78 -11.86
N SER A 174 -2.88 -9.52 -12.88
CA SER A 174 -2.40 -10.89 -13.15
C SER A 174 -0.92 -10.98 -13.51
N THR A 175 -0.30 -9.88 -13.94
CA THR A 175 1.14 -9.79 -14.22
C THR A 175 1.98 -9.69 -12.95
N TYR A 176 1.38 -9.36 -11.81
CA TYR A 176 2.07 -9.20 -10.53
C TYR A 176 2.62 -10.53 -10.04
N GLN A 177 3.90 -10.53 -9.64
CA GLN A 177 4.52 -11.67 -8.97
C GLN A 177 4.77 -11.30 -7.51
N SER A 178 4.53 -12.23 -6.60
CA SER A 178 4.86 -12.01 -5.19
C SER A 178 6.37 -12.02 -5.00
N VAL A 179 6.87 -11.07 -4.20
CA VAL A 179 8.28 -11.03 -3.82
C VAL A 179 8.63 -12.28 -3.01
N ASP A 180 9.75 -12.90 -3.37
CA ASP A 180 10.34 -14.01 -2.63
C ASP A 180 11.37 -13.46 -1.63
N LEU A 181 10.96 -13.39 -0.36
CA LEU A 181 11.82 -12.94 0.74
C LEU A 181 12.60 -14.10 1.39
N SER A 182 12.34 -15.36 1.02
CA SER A 182 12.94 -16.53 1.68
C SER A 182 14.47 -16.52 1.56
N ARG A 183 14.96 -16.00 0.43
CA ARG A 183 16.39 -15.78 0.13
C ARG A 183 17.12 -14.94 1.16
N LEU A 184 16.45 -13.98 1.80
CA LEU A 184 17.04 -13.14 2.84
C LEU A 184 17.13 -13.87 4.18
N LEU A 185 16.29 -14.88 4.38
CA LEU A 185 16.17 -15.66 5.60
C LEU A 185 16.96 -16.98 5.54
N GLY A 186 17.55 -17.30 4.38
CA GLY A 186 18.29 -18.55 4.16
C GLY A 186 17.41 -19.80 4.19
N VAL A 187 16.12 -19.66 3.86
CA VAL A 187 15.12 -20.75 3.80
C VAL A 187 14.48 -20.89 2.43
#